data_AF-A0A7W9NIP5-F1
#
_entry.id   AF-A0A7W9NIP5-F1
#
_cell.length_a   1.000
_cell.length_b   1.000
_cell.length_c   1.000
_cell.angle_alpha   90.00
_cell.angle_beta   90.00
_cell.angle_gamma   90.00
#
_symmetry.space_group_name_H-M   'P 1'
#
loop_
_entity.id
_entity.type
_entity.pdbx_description
1 polymer ?
#
loop_
_entity_poly.entity_id
_entity_poly.type
_entity_poly.pdbx_seq_one_letter_code
_entity_poly.pdbx_strand_id
1 'polypeptide(L)'
;MSIKTSTPRTLTLLAIGSVFLAACGFPVVGQATPHDASVAPPPTVTSTSATKKITSSLSPRGLIPKAIGQVAAIGDDATNPDLSFTVDAIAVDDKCTSEFARKPQNGHFVVLSMTVKTSVTMDKTLFLIVAPTDFAVVGPDGVTETNLTSTAAFGCLSDREQFPSQPLGAGSVYVGKVVLDSRNTHGILEYRPPMLVDNSGWEWSF
;
A
#
# COMPACT_ATOMS: atom_id res chain seq x y z
N MET A 1 34.50 -29.95 23.68
CA MET A 1 34.82 -29.51 22.30
C MET A 1 34.55 -28.01 22.28
N SER A 2 35.58 -27.19 22.49
CA SER A 2 35.45 -25.74 22.71
C SER A 2 35.55 -24.98 21.39
N ILE A 3 34.57 -24.11 21.12
CA ILE A 3 34.56 -23.22 19.96
C ILE A 3 35.07 -21.84 20.41
N LYS A 4 36.23 -21.44 19.87
CA LYS A 4 36.83 -20.11 20.02
C LYS A 4 36.05 -19.11 19.16
N THR A 5 35.49 -18.08 19.79
CA THR A 5 34.97 -16.88 19.11
C THR A 5 36.08 -15.84 18.98
N SER A 6 36.29 -15.34 17.77
CA SER A 6 37.22 -14.26 17.45
C SER A 6 36.45 -13.12 16.77
N THR A 7 36.36 -11.99 17.46
CA THR A 7 36.13 -10.63 16.94
C THR A 7 37.41 -9.84 17.32
N PRO A 8 37.79 -8.67 16.74
CA PRO A 8 37.02 -7.75 15.88
C PRO A 8 37.84 -7.14 14.72
N ARG A 9 37.23 -6.26 13.91
CA ARG A 9 37.95 -5.12 13.32
C ARG A 9 36.98 -4.03 12.85
N THR A 10 36.84 -3.04 13.72
CA THR A 10 36.33 -1.69 13.47
C THR A 10 37.24 -1.01 12.44
N LEU A 11 36.68 -0.39 11.40
CA LEU A 11 37.42 0.50 10.50
C LEU A 11 36.79 1.90 10.57
N THR A 12 37.66 2.87 10.84
CA THR A 12 37.39 4.27 11.14
C THR A 12 37.32 5.14 9.88
N LEU A 13 36.59 6.24 10.02
CA LEU A 13 36.35 7.40 9.14
C LEU A 13 37.37 7.71 8.02
N LEU A 14 36.82 8.16 6.89
CA LEU A 14 37.45 9.17 6.03
C LEU A 14 36.45 10.32 5.79
N ALA A 15 36.76 11.50 6.33
CA ALA A 15 36.18 12.78 5.92
C ALA A 15 37.12 13.41 4.87
N ILE A 16 36.58 14.11 3.87
CA ILE A 16 37.16 15.25 3.10
C ILE A 16 36.16 15.58 1.98
N GLY A 17 35.81 16.87 1.78
CA GLY A 17 35.11 17.31 0.58
C GLY A 17 34.44 18.68 0.67
N SER A 18 35.22 19.72 0.41
CA SER A 18 34.88 21.15 0.52
C SER A 18 33.97 21.72 -0.60
N VAL A 19 33.12 22.68 -0.19
CA VAL A 19 32.80 24.00 -0.80
C VAL A 19 32.70 24.12 -2.33
N PHE A 20 31.52 24.54 -2.82
CA PHE A 20 31.40 25.48 -3.95
C PHE A 20 30.33 26.55 -3.67
N LEU A 21 30.79 27.80 -3.67
CA LEU A 21 30.01 29.04 -3.77
C LEU A 21 29.67 29.28 -5.25
N ALA A 22 28.41 29.62 -5.56
CA ALA A 22 28.09 30.37 -6.78
C ALA A 22 26.81 31.20 -6.57
N ALA A 23 27.02 32.51 -6.45
CA ALA A 23 26.01 33.54 -6.55
C ALA A 23 25.70 33.85 -8.02
N CYS A 24 24.48 34.29 -8.31
CA CYS A 24 24.19 35.45 -9.17
C CYS A 24 22.67 35.63 -9.29
N GLY A 25 22.18 36.77 -8.81
CA GLY A 25 20.86 37.27 -9.13
C GLY A 25 20.90 38.09 -10.43
N PHE A 26 19.73 38.22 -11.07
CA PHE A 26 19.45 39.29 -12.02
C PHE A 26 17.97 39.70 -11.89
N PRO A 27 17.67 40.97 -11.57
CA PRO A 27 16.38 41.56 -11.88
C PRO A 27 16.44 42.12 -13.32
N VAL A 28 15.54 41.68 -14.19
CA VAL A 28 15.32 42.36 -15.47
C VAL A 28 13.94 43.00 -15.43
N VAL A 29 13.97 44.31 -15.26
CA VAL A 29 12.90 45.26 -15.55
C VAL A 29 12.80 45.35 -17.08
N GLY A 30 11.69 44.91 -17.64
CA GLY A 30 11.34 45.03 -19.06
C GLY A 30 10.18 46.00 -19.25
N GLN A 31 10.47 47.09 -19.95
CA GLN A 31 9.67 48.28 -20.17
C GLN A 31 8.54 48.06 -21.19
N ALA A 32 7.42 48.77 -20.95
CA ALA A 32 6.17 48.71 -21.71
C ALA A 32 6.28 49.24 -23.15
N THR A 33 5.52 48.61 -24.06
CA THR A 33 5.02 49.21 -25.30
C THR A 33 3.50 49.33 -25.22
N PRO A 34 2.89 50.46 -25.65
CA PRO A 34 1.44 50.60 -25.68
C PRO A 34 0.91 50.00 -26.98
N HIS A 35 0.23 48.87 -26.89
CA HIS A 35 -0.65 48.40 -27.96
C HIS A 35 -2.10 48.51 -27.51
N ASP A 36 -2.80 49.36 -28.26
CA ASP A 36 -4.23 49.56 -28.29
C ASP A 36 -4.98 48.22 -28.33
N ALA A 37 -5.74 47.93 -27.28
CA ALA A 37 -6.61 46.76 -27.20
C ALA A 37 -7.91 47.15 -26.46
N SER A 38 -8.94 47.32 -27.27
CA SER A 38 -10.36 47.40 -26.91
C SER A 38 -10.71 46.51 -25.71
N VAL A 39 -11.08 47.15 -24.59
CA VAL A 39 -11.48 46.49 -23.35
C VAL A 39 -12.84 45.81 -23.53
N ALA A 40 -12.84 44.49 -23.63
CA ALA A 40 -14.01 43.67 -23.31
C ALA A 40 -14.04 43.40 -21.79
N PRO A 41 -15.21 43.42 -21.13
CA PRO A 41 -15.28 43.18 -19.69
C PRO A 41 -14.85 41.73 -19.38
N PRO A 42 -14.08 41.50 -18.30
CA PRO A 42 -13.67 40.17 -17.90
C PRO A 42 -14.90 39.34 -17.47
N PRO A 43 -14.94 38.02 -17.77
CA PRO A 43 -15.96 37.16 -17.21
C PRO A 43 -15.78 37.10 -15.68
N THR A 44 -16.85 37.44 -14.95
CA THR A 44 -16.97 37.17 -13.52
C THR A 44 -16.87 35.66 -13.31
N VAL A 45 -15.67 35.17 -12.95
CA VAL A 45 -15.52 33.82 -12.43
C VAL A 45 -16.11 33.78 -11.03
N THR A 46 -17.37 33.36 -10.96
CA THR A 46 -18.00 32.93 -9.72
C THR A 46 -17.21 31.72 -9.20
N SER A 47 -16.23 31.95 -8.33
CA SER A 47 -15.63 30.91 -7.50
C SER A 47 -16.68 30.42 -6.51
N THR A 48 -17.50 29.48 -6.96
CA THR A 48 -18.23 28.60 -6.09
C THR A 48 -17.21 27.74 -5.36
N SER A 49 -16.76 28.19 -4.20
CA SER A 49 -16.13 27.32 -3.21
C SER A 49 -17.17 26.29 -2.80
N ALA A 50 -17.14 25.14 -3.47
CA ALA A 50 -17.84 23.96 -3.01
C ALA A 50 -17.22 23.57 -1.66
N THR A 51 -17.91 23.90 -0.58
CA THR A 51 -17.65 23.36 0.75
C THR A 51 -17.73 21.85 0.64
N LYS A 52 -16.57 21.19 0.56
CA LYS A 52 -16.43 19.74 0.61
C LYS A 52 -16.99 19.27 1.95
N LYS A 53 -18.24 18.81 1.94
CA LYS A 53 -18.83 18.05 3.02
C LYS A 53 -17.97 16.80 3.20
N ILE A 54 -17.17 16.75 4.27
CA ILE A 54 -16.45 15.54 4.67
C ILE A 54 -17.47 14.60 5.32
N THR A 55 -18.36 14.04 4.50
CA THR A 55 -19.01 12.77 4.82
C THR A 55 -17.94 11.69 4.61
N SER A 56 -17.73 10.83 5.60
CA SER A 56 -16.75 9.74 5.55
C SER A 56 -16.79 9.03 4.19
N SER A 57 -15.73 9.19 3.42
CA SER A 57 -15.71 8.94 1.97
C SER A 57 -15.54 7.47 1.65
N LEU A 58 -16.57 6.67 1.92
CA LEU A 58 -16.65 5.31 1.41
C LEU A 58 -16.75 5.32 -0.12
N SER A 59 -16.23 4.27 -0.73
CA SER A 59 -16.40 4.01 -2.16
C SER A 59 -17.85 3.61 -2.48
N PRO A 60 -18.25 3.58 -3.77
CA PRO A 60 -19.54 3.00 -4.17
C PRO A 60 -19.74 1.54 -3.69
N ARG A 61 -18.65 0.83 -3.38
CA ARG A 61 -18.65 -0.55 -2.86
C ARG A 61 -18.74 -0.61 -1.33
N GLY A 62 -18.88 0.53 -0.67
CA GLY A 62 -18.94 0.64 0.80
C GLY A 62 -17.60 0.39 1.50
N LEU A 63 -16.48 0.50 0.78
CA LEU A 63 -15.14 0.28 1.31
C LEU A 63 -14.41 1.59 1.57
N ILE A 64 -13.41 1.58 2.44
CA ILE A 64 -12.57 2.73 2.73
C ILE A 64 -11.45 2.79 1.67
N PRO A 65 -11.42 3.79 0.78
CA PRO A 65 -10.33 3.92 -0.18
C PRO A 65 -9.01 4.27 0.52
N LYS A 66 -7.94 3.63 0.09
CA LYS A 66 -6.58 3.80 0.63
C LYS A 66 -5.57 4.03 -0.49
N ALA A 67 -4.58 4.87 -0.20
CA ALA A 67 -3.35 4.91 -1.00
C ALA A 67 -2.41 3.77 -0.56
N ILE A 68 -1.56 3.30 -1.48
CA ILE A 68 -0.44 2.41 -1.14
C ILE A 68 0.45 3.07 -0.09
N GLY A 69 0.85 2.30 0.93
CA GLY A 69 1.59 2.77 2.11
C GLY A 69 0.74 3.49 3.16
N GLN A 70 -0.55 3.73 2.92
CA GLN A 70 -1.42 4.40 3.89
C GLN A 70 -1.94 3.41 4.95
N VAL A 71 -1.75 3.74 6.22
CA VAL A 71 -2.16 2.91 7.37
C VAL A 71 -3.67 2.75 7.45
N ALA A 72 -4.14 1.51 7.52
CA ALA A 72 -5.48 1.08 7.91
C ALA A 72 -5.45 0.47 9.33
N ALA A 73 -6.61 0.36 9.98
CA ALA A 73 -6.69 -0.13 11.36
C ALA A 73 -8.04 -0.79 11.66
N ILE A 74 -8.02 -1.77 12.56
CA ILE A 74 -9.21 -2.41 13.14
C ILE A 74 -9.13 -2.24 14.65
N GLY A 75 -10.24 -1.85 15.26
CA GLY A 75 -10.40 -1.68 16.71
C GLY A 75 -11.45 -0.63 17.04
N ASP A 76 -11.97 -0.68 18.26
CA ASP A 76 -13.00 0.26 18.73
C ASP A 76 -12.42 1.65 19.06
N ASP A 77 -11.14 1.72 19.41
CA ASP A 77 -10.41 2.98 19.66
C ASP A 77 -9.53 3.33 18.46
N ALA A 78 -9.89 4.41 17.76
CA ALA A 78 -9.10 4.93 16.64
C ALA A 78 -7.68 5.36 17.05
N THR A 79 -7.45 5.67 18.33
CA THR A 79 -6.15 6.07 18.89
C THR A 79 -5.29 4.85 19.22
N ASN A 80 -5.92 3.75 19.63
CA ASN A 80 -5.27 2.50 20.05
C ASN A 80 -5.98 1.31 19.41
N PRO A 81 -5.82 1.09 18.10
CA PRO A 81 -6.49 0.00 17.42
C PRO A 81 -5.91 -1.35 17.86
N ASP A 82 -6.74 -2.39 17.82
CA ASP A 82 -6.32 -3.77 18.07
C ASP A 82 -5.27 -4.23 17.06
N LEU A 83 -5.39 -3.76 15.81
CA LEU A 83 -4.34 -3.91 14.81
C LEU A 83 -4.31 -2.72 13.85
N SER A 84 -3.13 -2.47 13.29
CA SER A 84 -2.93 -1.57 12.15
C SER A 84 -2.17 -2.29 11.06
N PHE A 85 -2.43 -1.93 9.81
CA PHE A 85 -1.76 -2.56 8.68
C PHE A 85 -1.60 -1.60 7.50
N THR A 86 -0.68 -1.96 6.62
CA THR A 86 -0.42 -1.28 5.35
C THR A 86 -0.30 -2.30 4.23
N VAL A 87 -0.80 -1.93 3.05
CA VAL A 87 -0.32 -2.50 1.78
C VAL A 87 0.81 -1.59 1.32
N ASP A 88 2.05 -2.04 1.52
CA ASP A 88 3.26 -1.25 1.29
C ASP A 88 3.58 -1.13 -0.20
N ALA A 89 3.27 -2.17 -0.97
CA ALA A 89 3.43 -2.20 -2.42
C ALA A 89 2.49 -3.24 -3.05
N ILE A 90 2.10 -3.01 -4.30
CA ILE A 90 1.45 -3.99 -5.17
C ILE A 90 2.29 -4.11 -6.42
N ALA A 91 2.77 -5.32 -6.70
CA ALA A 91 3.57 -5.61 -7.89
C ALA A 91 2.84 -6.65 -8.74
N VAL A 92 2.79 -6.41 -10.05
CA VAL A 92 2.16 -7.32 -11.01
C VAL A 92 3.25 -8.05 -11.78
N ASP A 93 3.11 -9.37 -11.86
CA ASP A 93 4.05 -10.30 -12.50
C ASP A 93 5.49 -10.16 -11.97
N ASP A 94 5.62 -9.87 -10.67
CA ASP A 94 6.92 -9.92 -10.00
C ASP A 94 7.47 -11.35 -10.02
N LYS A 95 8.80 -11.46 -10.04
CA LYS A 95 9.46 -12.74 -10.21
C LYS A 95 9.24 -13.62 -8.97
N CYS A 96 8.60 -14.77 -9.16
CA CYS A 96 8.55 -15.82 -8.17
C CYS A 96 9.95 -16.27 -7.72
N THR A 97 10.13 -16.45 -6.42
CA THR A 97 11.41 -16.76 -5.78
C THR A 97 11.55 -18.21 -5.35
N SER A 98 10.44 -18.94 -5.27
CA SER A 98 10.44 -20.37 -4.95
C SER A 98 11.05 -21.21 -6.06
N GLU A 99 11.79 -22.26 -5.69
CA GLU A 99 12.31 -23.25 -6.65
C GLU A 99 11.19 -24.09 -7.27
N PHE A 100 10.02 -24.15 -6.63
CA PHE A 100 8.83 -24.87 -7.10
C PHE A 100 7.83 -23.98 -7.84
N ALA A 101 8.23 -22.74 -8.16
CA ALA A 101 7.36 -21.77 -8.80
C ALA A 101 6.80 -22.28 -10.12
N ARG A 102 5.52 -21.97 -10.36
CA ARG A 102 4.80 -22.27 -11.59
C ARG A 102 4.23 -20.97 -12.17
N LYS A 103 3.84 -21.00 -13.44
CA LYS A 103 3.14 -19.88 -14.08
C LYS A 103 1.77 -19.64 -13.44
N PRO A 104 1.26 -18.40 -13.43
CA PRO A 104 -0.10 -18.10 -12.99
C PRO A 104 -1.13 -18.91 -13.77
N GLN A 105 -2.19 -19.31 -13.08
CA GLN A 105 -3.30 -20.10 -13.62
C GLN A 105 -4.41 -19.21 -14.19
N ASN A 106 -4.55 -17.98 -13.70
CA ASN A 106 -5.57 -17.01 -14.13
C ASN A 106 -4.99 -15.87 -14.99
N GLY A 107 -3.68 -15.79 -15.14
CA GLY A 107 -3.01 -14.92 -16.11
C GLY A 107 -1.85 -14.13 -15.50
N HIS A 108 -2.08 -13.54 -14.33
CA HIS A 108 -1.13 -12.64 -13.68
C HIS A 108 -1.01 -12.92 -12.19
N PHE A 109 0.21 -12.78 -11.67
CA PHE A 109 0.40 -12.71 -10.22
C PHE A 109 0.33 -11.26 -9.76
N VAL A 110 -0.55 -10.98 -8.80
CA VAL A 110 -0.62 -9.70 -8.09
C VAL A 110 -0.07 -9.93 -6.69
N VAL A 111 1.11 -9.38 -6.42
CA VAL A 111 1.87 -9.59 -5.18
C VAL A 111 1.71 -8.38 -4.28
N LEU A 112 1.09 -8.58 -3.13
CA LEU A 112 0.89 -7.57 -2.10
C LEU A 112 2.02 -7.67 -1.09
N SER A 113 2.80 -6.60 -0.90
CA SER A 113 3.71 -6.50 0.25
C SER A 113 2.96 -5.83 1.40
N MET A 114 2.94 -6.47 2.57
CA MET A 114 2.13 -6.02 3.70
C MET A 114 2.93 -5.97 4.99
N THR A 115 2.60 -4.97 5.81
CA THR A 115 3.02 -4.86 7.20
C THR A 115 1.78 -4.83 8.08
N VAL A 116 1.73 -5.69 9.10
CA VAL A 116 0.67 -5.73 10.12
C VAL A 116 1.29 -5.58 11.50
N LYS A 117 0.71 -4.74 12.34
CA LYS A 117 1.09 -4.54 13.73
C LYS A 117 -0.12 -4.79 14.61
N THR A 118 0.03 -5.68 15.59
CA THR A 118 -1.02 -6.01 16.55
C THR A 118 -0.73 -5.35 17.89
N SER A 119 -1.77 -4.85 18.56
CA SER A 119 -1.66 -4.30 19.90
C SER A 119 -1.36 -5.40 20.92
N VAL A 120 -0.69 -5.04 22.02
CA VAL A 120 -0.50 -5.94 23.18
C VAL A 120 -1.83 -6.27 23.88
N THR A 121 -2.86 -5.43 23.68
CA THR A 121 -4.21 -5.60 24.22
C THR A 121 -5.16 -6.30 23.26
N MET A 122 -4.72 -6.64 22.04
CA MET A 122 -5.55 -7.35 21.07
C MET A 122 -6.12 -8.62 21.69
N ASP A 123 -7.44 -8.82 21.57
CA ASP A 123 -8.10 -9.99 22.11
C ASP A 123 -7.51 -11.27 21.50
N LYS A 124 -7.06 -12.17 22.37
CA LYS A 124 -6.42 -13.44 21.98
C LYS A 124 -7.42 -14.46 21.43
N THR A 125 -8.72 -14.21 21.57
CA THR A 125 -9.77 -15.02 20.93
C THR A 125 -10.01 -14.62 19.48
N LEU A 126 -9.51 -13.46 19.04
CA LEU A 126 -9.57 -13.04 17.64
C LEU A 126 -8.68 -13.96 16.80
N PHE A 127 -9.33 -14.78 15.98
CA PHE A 127 -8.66 -15.61 14.99
C PHE A 127 -8.37 -14.79 13.73
N LEU A 128 -7.36 -13.93 13.82
CA LEU A 128 -6.95 -13.04 12.74
C LEU A 128 -5.93 -13.73 11.82
N ILE A 129 -6.32 -13.99 10.58
CA ILE A 129 -5.46 -14.44 9.50
C ILE A 129 -5.62 -13.45 8.33
N VAL A 130 -4.53 -13.20 7.60
CA VAL A 130 -4.59 -12.51 6.30
C VAL A 130 -4.42 -13.57 5.23
N ALA A 131 -5.50 -13.90 4.53
CA ALA A 131 -5.50 -14.94 3.50
C ALA A 131 -5.84 -14.36 2.12
N PRO A 132 -5.32 -14.94 1.02
CA PRO A 132 -5.73 -14.60 -0.35
C PRO A 132 -7.26 -14.61 -0.58
N THR A 133 -7.99 -15.43 0.17
CA THR A 133 -9.46 -15.53 0.11
C THR A 133 -10.21 -14.32 0.67
N ASP A 134 -9.52 -13.46 1.43
CA ASP A 134 -10.10 -12.24 2.00
C ASP A 134 -10.07 -11.08 0.99
N PHE A 135 -9.51 -11.31 -0.19
CA PHE A 135 -9.35 -10.33 -1.25
C PHE A 135 -10.26 -10.60 -2.45
N ALA A 136 -10.60 -9.52 -3.15
CA ALA A 136 -11.23 -9.57 -4.47
C ALA A 136 -10.60 -8.50 -5.36
N VAL A 137 -10.69 -8.70 -6.68
CA VAL A 137 -10.26 -7.68 -7.67
C VAL A 137 -11.47 -7.27 -8.50
N VAL A 138 -11.77 -5.98 -8.53
CA VAL A 138 -12.69 -5.42 -9.53
C VAL A 138 -11.86 -4.96 -10.72
N GLY A 139 -12.03 -5.65 -11.84
CA GLY A 139 -11.33 -5.34 -13.08
C GLY A 139 -11.77 -3.99 -13.70
N PRO A 140 -11.06 -3.53 -14.73
CA PRO A 140 -11.42 -2.30 -15.46
C PRO A 140 -12.78 -2.40 -16.18
N ASP A 141 -13.26 -3.63 -16.42
CA ASP A 141 -14.59 -3.94 -16.95
C ASP A 141 -15.70 -3.84 -15.88
N GLY A 142 -15.34 -3.56 -14.62
CA GLY A 142 -16.26 -3.51 -13.49
C GLY A 142 -16.67 -4.89 -12.96
N VAL A 143 -16.08 -5.98 -13.46
CA VAL A 143 -16.41 -7.34 -13.02
C VAL A 143 -15.53 -7.72 -11.82
N THR A 144 -16.17 -8.14 -10.73
CA THR A 144 -15.49 -8.66 -9.54
C THR A 144 -14.99 -10.08 -9.76
N GLU A 145 -13.72 -10.31 -9.48
CA GLU A 145 -13.04 -11.59 -9.40
C GLU A 145 -12.74 -11.93 -7.94
N THR A 146 -13.34 -13.00 -7.43
CA THR A 146 -13.21 -13.44 -6.03
C THR A 146 -12.34 -14.68 -5.87
N ASN A 147 -12.12 -15.45 -6.95
CA ASN A 147 -11.25 -16.61 -6.92
C ASN A 147 -9.82 -16.23 -7.31
N LEU A 148 -9.11 -15.64 -6.36
CA LEU A 148 -7.73 -15.18 -6.52
C LEU A 148 -6.69 -16.21 -6.04
N THR A 149 -7.14 -17.41 -5.67
CA THR A 149 -6.29 -18.45 -5.11
C THR A 149 -5.94 -19.48 -6.16
N SER A 150 -4.69 -19.96 -6.13
CA SER A 150 -4.23 -20.99 -7.05
C SER A 150 -3.06 -21.74 -6.43
N THR A 151 -2.80 -22.98 -6.90
CA THR A 151 -1.61 -23.72 -6.45
C THR A 151 -0.33 -23.01 -6.90
N ALA A 152 -0.38 -22.31 -8.03
CA ALA A 152 0.77 -21.57 -8.54
C ALA A 152 1.08 -20.32 -7.68
N ALA A 153 0.06 -19.59 -7.23
CA ALA A 153 0.23 -18.45 -6.34
C ALA A 153 0.82 -18.88 -4.98
N PHE A 154 0.29 -19.96 -4.38
CA PHE A 154 0.81 -20.50 -3.12
C PHE A 154 2.28 -20.93 -3.22
N GLY A 155 2.68 -21.48 -4.38
CA GLY A 155 4.05 -21.93 -4.63
C GLY A 155 4.98 -20.86 -5.21
N CYS A 156 4.55 -19.61 -5.40
CA CYS A 156 5.35 -18.59 -6.08
C CYS A 156 6.50 -18.06 -5.22
N LEU A 157 6.27 -17.82 -3.94
CA LEU A 157 7.27 -17.25 -3.04
C LEU A 157 7.88 -18.30 -2.12
N SER A 158 9.13 -18.09 -1.73
CA SER A 158 9.74 -18.86 -0.64
C SER A 158 9.00 -18.63 0.69
N ASP A 159 8.98 -19.62 1.58
CA ASP A 159 8.27 -19.54 2.87
C ASP A 159 8.65 -18.32 3.72
N ARG A 160 9.87 -17.79 3.56
CA ARG A 160 10.37 -16.62 4.32
C ARG A 160 9.79 -15.29 3.84
N GLU A 161 9.30 -15.24 2.61
CA GLU A 161 8.70 -14.04 2.04
C GLU A 161 7.19 -14.03 2.17
N GLN A 162 6.57 -15.20 2.37
CA GLN A 162 5.13 -15.31 2.50
C GLN A 162 4.65 -14.64 3.79
N PHE A 163 3.50 -14.01 3.70
CA PHE A 163 2.78 -13.57 4.89
C PHE A 163 2.37 -14.81 5.72
N PRO A 164 2.45 -14.76 7.06
CA PRO A 164 2.10 -15.91 7.90
C PRO A 164 0.70 -16.45 7.63
N SER A 165 0.60 -17.77 7.49
CA SER A 165 -0.68 -18.49 7.35
C SER A 165 -1.32 -18.87 8.69
N GLN A 166 -0.64 -18.57 9.80
CA GLN A 166 -1.11 -18.84 11.16
C GLN A 166 -1.76 -17.58 11.76
N PRO A 167 -2.64 -17.75 12.76
CA PRO A 167 -3.22 -16.62 13.48
C PRO A 167 -2.16 -15.66 14.01
N LEU A 168 -2.41 -14.36 13.83
CA LEU A 168 -1.52 -13.32 14.34
C LEU A 168 -1.64 -13.23 15.86
N GLY A 169 -0.49 -13.19 16.53
CA GLY A 169 -0.38 -12.98 17.97
C GLY A 169 -0.45 -11.50 18.34
N ALA A 170 -0.83 -11.22 19.59
CA ALA A 170 -0.84 -9.87 20.15
C ALA A 170 0.59 -9.29 20.27
N GLY A 171 0.69 -7.96 20.26
CA GLY A 171 1.93 -7.21 20.52
C GLY A 171 3.06 -7.49 19.52
N SER A 172 2.72 -7.83 18.28
CA SER A 172 3.65 -8.37 17.28
C SER A 172 3.64 -7.54 16.00
N VAL A 173 4.72 -7.66 15.22
CA VAL A 173 4.85 -7.06 13.89
C VAL A 173 5.11 -8.17 12.88
N TYR A 174 4.30 -8.19 11.83
CA TYR A 174 4.37 -9.15 10.73
C TYR A 174 4.64 -8.41 9.44
N VAL A 175 5.62 -8.90 8.69
CA VAL A 175 5.96 -8.38 7.36
C VAL A 175 6.03 -9.58 6.44
N GLY A 176 5.40 -9.48 5.27
CA GLY A 176 5.41 -10.55 4.29
C GLY A 176 4.61 -10.18 3.06
N LYS A 177 4.49 -11.15 2.16
CA LYS A 177 3.81 -10.99 0.89
C LYS A 177 2.64 -11.95 0.74
N VAL A 178 1.56 -11.47 0.15
CA VAL A 178 0.41 -12.27 -0.28
C VAL A 178 0.41 -12.29 -1.80
N VAL A 179 0.34 -13.49 -2.41
CA VAL A 179 0.26 -13.64 -3.86
C VAL A 179 -1.17 -13.99 -4.25
N LEU A 180 -1.71 -13.23 -5.20
CA LEU A 180 -3.02 -13.42 -5.80
C LEU A 180 -2.83 -13.83 -7.27
N ASP A 181 -3.65 -14.75 -7.76
CA ASP A 181 -3.69 -15.18 -9.16
C ASP A 181 -4.92 -14.59 -9.84
N SER A 182 -4.73 -13.51 -10.60
CA SER A 182 -5.80 -12.72 -11.19
C SER A 182 -5.70 -12.69 -12.70
N ARG A 183 -6.84 -12.56 -13.37
CA ARG A 183 -6.87 -12.22 -14.81
C ARG A 183 -6.55 -10.75 -15.10
N ASN A 184 -6.52 -9.90 -14.07
CA ASN A 184 -6.39 -8.46 -14.20
C ASN A 184 -4.99 -7.99 -13.79
N THR A 185 -4.42 -7.04 -14.54
CA THR A 185 -3.15 -6.37 -14.21
C THR A 185 -3.31 -5.02 -13.54
N HIS A 186 -4.55 -4.53 -13.46
CA HIS A 186 -4.91 -3.26 -12.83
C HIS A 186 -6.39 -3.31 -12.46
N GLY A 187 -6.80 -2.45 -11.52
CA GLY A 187 -8.19 -2.39 -11.08
C GLY A 187 -8.30 -1.89 -9.65
N ILE A 188 -9.29 -2.41 -8.94
CA ILE A 188 -9.48 -2.15 -7.51
C ILE A 188 -9.29 -3.45 -6.74
N LEU A 189 -8.30 -3.48 -5.86
CA LEU A 189 -8.13 -4.54 -4.88
C LEU A 189 -9.03 -4.25 -3.68
N GLU A 190 -9.94 -5.16 -3.36
CA GLU A 190 -10.74 -5.13 -2.14
C GLU A 190 -10.12 -6.05 -1.09
N TYR A 191 -10.11 -5.63 0.17
CA TYR A 191 -9.80 -6.47 1.33
C TYR A 191 -10.96 -6.41 2.32
N ARG A 192 -11.58 -7.56 2.57
CA ARG A 192 -12.73 -7.72 3.47
C ARG A 192 -12.44 -8.84 4.48
N PRO A 193 -11.72 -8.53 5.56
CA PRO A 193 -11.42 -9.52 6.58
C PRO A 193 -12.71 -10.07 7.22
N PRO A 194 -12.86 -11.40 7.36
CA PRO A 194 -14.13 -12.03 7.76
C PRO A 194 -14.59 -11.70 9.18
N MET A 195 -13.72 -11.15 10.01
CA MET A 195 -14.03 -10.73 11.39
C MET A 195 -14.78 -9.39 11.48
N LEU A 196 -14.86 -8.63 10.39
CA LEU A 196 -15.56 -7.35 10.37
C LEU A 196 -17.04 -7.55 10.08
N VAL A 197 -17.87 -6.83 10.86
CA VAL A 197 -19.31 -6.75 10.60
C VAL A 197 -19.60 -5.97 9.31
N ASP A 198 -20.77 -6.25 8.72
CA ASP A 198 -21.36 -5.51 7.59
C ASP A 198 -20.55 -5.49 6.29
N ASN A 199 -19.68 -6.48 6.07
CA ASN A 199 -18.77 -6.54 4.92
C ASN A 199 -17.86 -5.30 4.81
N SER A 200 -17.57 -4.60 5.91
CA SER A 200 -16.66 -3.45 5.87
C SER A 200 -15.23 -3.87 5.48
N GLY A 201 -14.44 -2.91 5.01
CA GLY A 201 -13.08 -3.19 4.57
C GLY A 201 -12.42 -2.00 3.87
N TRP A 202 -11.39 -2.32 3.09
CA TRP A 202 -10.56 -1.32 2.41
C TRP A 202 -10.40 -1.66 0.94
N GLU A 203 -10.07 -0.64 0.16
CA GLU A 203 -9.76 -0.82 -1.24
C GLU A 203 -8.57 0.04 -1.70
N TRP A 204 -7.84 -0.47 -2.68
CA TRP A 204 -6.71 0.21 -3.31
C TRP A 204 -6.84 0.11 -4.82
N SER A 205 -6.61 1.22 -5.52
CA SER A 205 -6.31 1.17 -6.96
C SER A 205 -4.90 0.63 -7.16
N PHE A 206 -4.74 -0.28 -8.11
CA PHE A 206 -3.45 -0.81 -8.53
C PHE A 206 -3.37 -0.94 -10.05
#